data_AF-A0A7Y3WX28-F1
#
_entry.id   AF-A0A7Y3WX28-F1
#
_cell.length_a   1.000
_cell.length_b   1.000
_cell.length_c   1.000
_cell.angle_alpha   90.00
_cell.angle_beta   90.00
_cell.angle_gamma   90.00
#
_symmetry.space_group_name_H-M   'P 1'
#
loop_
_entity.id
_entity.type
_entity.pdbx_description
1 polymer ?
#
loop_
_entity_poly.entity_id
_entity_poly.type
_entity_poly.pdbx_seq_one_letter_code
_entity_poly.pdbx_strand_id
1 'polypeptide(L)'
;MRKEETLKIIKHSDRDVYVAWVLWVIGMSERSIATVLMKRPKQISGLVTRSPYANRSAMTDSERSKALSELLEIREQDDGTLTDGGLLDRIPMKIIPLRGSQRKGARSRT
;
A
#
# COMPACT_ATOMS: atom_id res chain seq x y z
N MET A 1 -0.35 12.56 40.96
CA MET A 1 -0.96 11.81 39.84
C MET A 1 -0.77 12.62 38.55
N ARG A 2 0.26 12.30 37.75
CA ARG A 2 0.50 12.91 36.44
C ARG A 2 0.12 11.89 35.37
N LYS A 3 -0.69 12.33 34.41
CA LYS A 3 -1.23 11.55 33.30
C LYS A 3 -0.09 10.84 32.57
N GLU A 4 -0.02 9.53 32.69
CA GLU A 4 0.67 8.69 31.71
C GLU A 4 -0.18 8.72 30.44
N GLU A 5 0.03 9.76 29.62
CA GLU A 5 -0.33 9.71 28.21
C GLU A 5 0.54 8.62 27.59
N THR A 6 0.04 7.39 27.68
CA THR A 6 0.49 6.27 26.86
C THR A 6 0.29 6.72 25.42
N LEU A 7 1.36 7.26 24.83
CA LEU A 7 1.49 7.38 23.39
C LEU A 7 1.31 5.97 22.86
N LYS A 8 0.06 5.62 22.52
CA LYS A 8 -0.28 4.42 21.77
C LYS A 8 0.54 4.51 20.49
N ILE A 9 1.70 3.88 20.47
CA ILE A 9 2.36 3.48 19.24
C ILE A 9 1.37 2.49 18.66
N ILE A 10 0.43 2.98 17.86
CA ILE A 10 -0.53 2.14 17.16
C ILE A 10 0.32 1.37 16.15
N LYS A 11 0.83 0.20 16.58
CA LYS A 11 1.41 -0.78 15.68
C LYS A 11 0.29 -1.15 14.73
N HIS A 12 0.50 -0.90 13.43
CA HIS A 12 -0.47 -1.32 12.42
C HIS A 12 -0.56 -2.84 12.43
N SER A 13 -1.75 -3.38 12.21
CA SER A 13 -1.89 -4.83 12.06
C SER A 13 -1.22 -5.28 10.76
N ASP A 14 -0.79 -6.54 10.71
CA ASP A 14 -0.17 -7.10 9.50
C ASP A 14 -1.13 -7.02 8.31
N ARG A 15 -2.45 -7.20 8.56
CA ARG A 15 -3.52 -6.93 7.60
C ARG A 15 -3.46 -5.52 7.01
N ASP A 16 -3.36 -4.50 7.86
CA ASP A 16 -3.32 -3.10 7.41
C ASP A 16 -2.07 -2.81 6.58
N VAL A 17 -0.92 -3.35 7.01
CA VAL A 17 0.36 -3.21 6.30
C VAL A 17 0.27 -3.85 4.93
N TYR A 18 -0.17 -5.11 4.88
CA TYR A 18 -0.31 -5.89 3.66
C TYR A 18 -1.25 -5.21 2.65
N VAL A 19 -2.47 -4.86 3.07
CA VAL A 19 -3.45 -4.20 2.20
C VAL A 19 -2.92 -2.85 1.72
N ALA A 20 -2.28 -2.06 2.58
CA ALA A 20 -1.70 -0.78 2.17
C ALA A 20 -0.63 -0.97 1.09
N TRP A 21 0.22 -1.99 1.21
CA TRP A 21 1.27 -2.28 0.23
C TRP A 21 0.69 -2.76 -1.10
N VAL A 22 -0.26 -3.68 -1.09
CA VAL A 22 -0.92 -4.17 -2.32
C VAL A 22 -1.58 -3.02 -3.08
N LEU A 23 -2.42 -2.21 -2.41
CA LEU A 23 -3.11 -1.09 -3.04
C LEU A 23 -2.14 0.00 -3.49
N TRP A 24 -1.04 0.16 -2.78
CA TRP A 24 0.03 1.06 -3.18
C TRP A 24 0.70 0.58 -4.47
N VAL A 25 1.07 -0.69 -4.59
CA VAL A 25 1.67 -1.23 -5.83
C VAL A 25 0.68 -1.19 -7.01
N ILE A 26 -0.61 -1.45 -6.78
CA ILE A 26 -1.69 -1.29 -7.76
C ILE A 26 -1.77 0.15 -8.31
N GLY A 27 -1.35 1.14 -7.52
CA GLY A 27 -1.26 2.54 -7.93
C GLY A 27 -2.33 3.44 -7.31
N MET A 28 -3.01 2.99 -6.26
CA MET A 28 -4.01 3.82 -5.56
C MET A 28 -3.36 4.96 -4.77
N SER A 29 -4.00 6.12 -4.68
CA SER A 29 -3.48 7.22 -3.88
C SER A 29 -3.50 6.90 -2.38
N GLU A 30 -2.65 7.53 -1.57
CA GLU A 30 -2.70 7.39 -0.10
C GLU A 30 -4.10 7.69 0.46
N ARG A 31 -4.79 8.68 -0.13
CA ARG A 31 -6.15 9.07 0.25
C ARG A 31 -7.16 7.95 -0.04
N SER A 32 -7.06 7.32 -1.20
CA SER A 32 -7.93 6.20 -1.57
C SER A 32 -7.72 5.01 -0.64
N ILE A 33 -6.46 4.69 -0.33
CA ILE A 33 -6.10 3.62 0.61
C ILE A 33 -6.58 3.94 2.02
N ALA A 34 -6.46 5.20 2.45
CA ALA A 34 -6.95 5.67 3.74
C ALA A 34 -8.46 5.46 3.89
N THR A 35 -9.23 5.69 2.82
CA THR A 35 -10.67 5.38 2.79
C THR A 35 -10.93 3.88 2.94
N VAL A 36 -10.20 3.03 2.20
CA VAL A 36 -10.37 1.56 2.27
C VAL A 36 -10.08 1.02 3.68
N LEU A 37 -9.01 1.50 4.31
CA LEU A 37 -8.57 1.03 5.63
C LEU A 37 -9.20 1.79 6.80
N MET A 38 -10.07 2.78 6.53
CA MET A 38 -10.62 3.71 7.53
C MET A 38 -9.53 4.33 8.43
N LYS A 39 -8.42 4.77 7.82
CA LYS A 39 -7.28 5.38 8.51
C LYS A 39 -7.06 6.83 8.08
N ARG A 40 -6.20 7.54 8.81
CA ARG A 40 -5.75 8.88 8.40
C ARG A 40 -4.73 8.76 7.27
N PRO A 41 -4.74 9.65 6.26
CA PRO A 41 -3.73 9.65 5.18
C PRO A 41 -2.28 9.64 5.69
N LYS A 42 -2.00 10.37 6.78
CA LYS A 42 -0.67 10.39 7.42
C LYS A 42 -0.21 9.00 7.90
N GLN A 43 -1.13 8.15 8.34
CA GLN A 43 -0.80 6.77 8.74
C GLN A 43 -0.45 5.93 7.51
N ILE A 44 -1.20 6.08 6.42
CA ILE A 44 -0.91 5.40 5.15
C ILE A 44 0.44 5.85 4.60
N SER A 45 0.73 7.15 4.62
CA SER A 45 2.02 7.69 4.20
C SER A 45 3.17 7.00 4.94
N GLY A 46 3.07 6.90 6.27
CA GLY A 46 4.05 6.15 7.07
C GLY A 46 4.18 4.67 6.70
N LEU A 47 3.07 3.99 6.35
CA LEU A 47 3.09 2.59 5.92
C LEU A 47 3.79 2.39 4.58
N VAL A 48 3.49 3.24 3.60
CA VAL A 48 4.03 3.11 2.23
C VAL A 48 5.47 3.61 2.13
N THR A 49 5.84 4.67 2.86
CA THR A 49 7.22 5.18 2.91
C THR A 49 8.20 4.18 3.53
N ARG A 50 7.75 3.35 4.47
CA ARG A 50 8.57 2.28 5.08
C ARG A 50 8.51 0.95 4.31
N SER A 51 7.71 0.90 3.24
CA SER A 51 7.61 -0.30 2.41
C SER A 51 8.81 -0.43 1.46
N PRO A 52 9.12 -1.64 0.98
CA PRO A 52 10.06 -1.84 -0.13
C PRO A 52 9.66 -1.08 -1.41
N TYR A 53 8.38 -0.69 -1.53
CA TYR A 53 7.79 -0.07 -2.72
C TYR A 53 7.57 1.44 -2.58
N ALA A 54 8.24 2.10 -1.63
CA ALA A 54 8.04 3.53 -1.32
C ALA A 54 8.12 4.43 -2.57
N ASN A 55 9.04 4.12 -3.49
CA ASN A 55 9.23 4.87 -4.73
C ASN A 55 8.53 4.23 -5.94
N ARG A 56 7.30 3.71 -5.75
CA ARG A 56 6.52 3.05 -6.83
C ARG A 56 6.42 3.84 -8.14
N SER A 57 6.47 5.17 -8.06
CA SER A 57 6.33 6.06 -9.22
C SER A 57 7.56 6.05 -10.13
N ALA A 58 8.68 5.52 -9.64
CA ALA A 58 9.89 5.28 -10.43
C ALA A 58 9.96 3.85 -10.97
N MET A 59 9.07 2.96 -10.51
CA MET A 59 9.00 1.60 -11.03
C MET A 59 8.27 1.60 -12.38
N THR A 60 8.78 0.79 -13.31
CA THR A 60 8.10 0.43 -14.54
C THR A 60 6.83 -0.39 -14.26
N ASP A 61 5.93 -0.45 -15.24
CA ASP A 61 4.73 -1.27 -15.13
C ASP A 61 5.08 -2.78 -14.98
N SER A 62 6.20 -3.24 -15.55
CA SER A 62 6.71 -4.60 -15.36
C SER A 62 7.15 -4.85 -13.90
N GLU A 63 7.97 -3.96 -13.34
CA GLU A 63 8.43 -4.08 -11.95
C GLU A 63 7.27 -4.02 -10.96
N ARG A 64 6.27 -3.16 -11.20
CA ARG A 64 5.06 -3.10 -10.37
C ARG A 64 4.21 -4.36 -10.49
N SER A 65 4.11 -4.93 -11.68
CA SER A 65 3.39 -6.19 -11.88
C SER A 65 4.08 -7.33 -11.14
N LYS A 66 5.41 -7.42 -11.23
CA LYS A 66 6.21 -8.41 -10.48
C LYS A 66 6.03 -8.26 -8.96
N ALA A 67 6.18 -7.04 -8.44
CA ALA A 67 5.97 -6.75 -7.03
C ALA A 67 4.54 -7.09 -6.56
N LEU A 68 3.54 -6.87 -7.42
CA LEU A 68 2.16 -7.27 -7.11
C LEU A 68 2.03 -8.79 -7.03
N SER A 69 2.62 -9.53 -7.98
CA SER A 69 2.62 -11.00 -7.93
C SER A 69 3.28 -11.54 -6.66
N GLU A 70 4.46 -11.02 -6.28
CA GLU A 70 5.17 -11.43 -5.06
C GLU A 70 4.31 -11.19 -3.80
N LEU A 71 3.56 -10.08 -3.75
CA LEU A 71 2.63 -9.82 -2.64
C LEU A 71 1.42 -10.77 -2.65
N LEU A 72 0.95 -11.20 -3.81
CA LEU A 72 -0.18 -12.11 -3.93
C LEU A 72 0.19 -13.56 -3.57
N GLU A 73 1.44 -13.95 -3.81
CA GLU A 73 1.97 -15.27 -3.41
C GLU A 73 1.93 -15.47 -1.89
N ILE A 74 2.08 -14.40 -1.11
CA ILE A 74 2.04 -14.44 0.36
C ILE A 74 0.68 -14.02 0.94
N ARG A 75 -0.37 -13.96 0.11
CA ARG A 75 -1.71 -13.52 0.53
C ARG A 75 -2.36 -14.51 1.50
N GLU A 76 -2.29 -15.78 1.15
CA GLU A 76 -2.79 -16.90 1.94
C GLU A 76 -1.71 -17.36 2.90
N GLN A 77 -2.10 -17.56 4.16
CA GLN A 77 -1.23 -18.05 5.22
C GLN A 77 -1.24 -19.58 5.25
N ASP A 78 -0.29 -20.18 5.97
CA ASP A 78 -0.17 -21.64 6.08
C ASP A 78 -1.42 -22.33 6.67
N ASP A 79 -2.25 -21.59 7.42
CA ASP A 79 -3.51 -22.06 8.00
C ASP A 79 -4.73 -21.91 7.05
N GLY A 80 -4.51 -21.47 5.82
CA GLY A 80 -5.54 -21.21 4.82
C GLY A 80 -6.29 -19.89 5.02
N THR A 81 -5.88 -19.06 5.98
CA THR A 81 -6.49 -17.74 6.17
C THR A 81 -5.88 -16.69 5.24
N LEU A 82 -6.69 -15.72 4.83
CA LEU A 82 -6.23 -14.60 4.01
C LEU A 82 -5.74 -13.46 4.90
N THR A 83 -4.53 -12.98 4.66
CA THR A 83 -3.93 -11.86 5.39
C THR A 83 -4.78 -10.59 5.34
N ASP A 84 -5.51 -10.36 4.25
CA ASP A 84 -6.42 -9.22 4.08
C ASP A 84 -7.85 -9.47 4.61
N GLY A 85 -8.18 -10.69 5.02
CA GLY A 85 -9.52 -11.10 5.44
C GLY A 85 -10.57 -10.99 4.34
N GLY A 86 -10.17 -11.20 3.08
CA GLY A 86 -11.03 -11.11 1.89
C GLY A 86 -11.36 -9.68 1.42
N LEU A 87 -10.76 -8.65 2.04
CA LEU A 87 -10.98 -7.25 1.66
C LEU A 87 -10.60 -6.97 0.20
N LEU A 88 -9.57 -7.64 -0.28
CA LEU A 88 -9.01 -7.45 -1.60
C LEU A 88 -9.79 -8.20 -2.69
N ASP A 89 -10.68 -9.14 -2.36
CA ASP A 89 -11.44 -9.93 -3.37
C ASP A 89 -12.33 -9.06 -4.28
N ARG A 90 -12.66 -7.85 -3.83
CA ARG A 90 -13.48 -6.88 -4.57
C ARG A 90 -12.65 -5.96 -5.46
N ILE A 91 -11.34 -6.14 -5.50
CA ILE A 91 -10.40 -5.24 -6.17
C ILE A 91 -9.74 -6.01 -7.32
N PRO A 92 -9.76 -5.46 -8.55
CA PRO A 92 -9.00 -6.05 -9.64
C PRO A 92 -7.51 -6.07 -9.30
N MET A 93 -6.89 -7.25 -9.23
CA MET A 93 -5.45 -7.44 -8.97
C MET A 93 -4.61 -7.10 -10.20
N LYS A 94 -4.74 -5.86 -10.66
CA LYS A 94 -4.07 -5.36 -11.85
C LYS A 94 -3.52 -3.97 -11.56
N ILE A 95 -2.29 -3.74 -11.98
CA ILE A 95 -1.70 -2.41 -11.89
C ILE A 95 -2.50 -1.41 -12.74
N ILE A 96 -2.73 -0.24 -12.18
CA ILE A 96 -3.22 0.92 -12.91
C ILE A 96 -1.99 1.56 -13.57
N PRO A 97 -1.91 1.61 -14.91
CA PRO A 97 -0.76 2.21 -15.60
C PRO A 97 -0.59 3.67 -15.21
N LEU A 98 0.66 4.09 -14.97
CA LEU A 98 0.95 5.51 -14.70
C LEU A 98 0.69 6.32 -15.98
N ARG A 99 -0.18 7.32 -15.90
CA ARG A 99 -0.35 8.32 -16.97
C ARG A 99 0.88 9.23 -17.02
N GLY A 100 1.16 9.83 -18.18
CA GLY A 100 2.38 10.59 -18.44
C GLY A 100 2.82 11.51 -17.29
N SER A 101 1.93 12.35 -16.77
CA SER A 101 2.22 13.29 -15.66
C SER A 101 2.51 12.66 -14.29
N GLN A 102 2.24 11.36 -14.12
CA GLN A 102 2.41 10.62 -12.87
C GLN A 102 3.76 9.89 -12.79
N ARG A 103 4.48 9.77 -13.91
CA ARG A 103 5.82 9.18 -13.94
C ARG A 103 6.84 10.17 -13.40
N LYS A 104 7.74 9.71 -12.53
CA LYS A 104 8.86 10.53 -12.03
C LYS A 104 9.70 10.98 -13.23
N GLY A 105 9.93 12.29 -13.37
CA GLY A 105 10.65 12.87 -14.50
C GLY A 105 9.77 13.41 -15.65
N ALA A 106 8.45 13.21 -15.60
CA ALA A 106 7.54 13.77 -16.62
C ALA A 106 7.41 15.30 -16.59
N ARG A 107 7.84 15.94 -15.50
CA ARG A 107 8.01 17.40 -15.40
C ARG A 107 9.46 17.80 -15.66
N SER A 108 10.03 17.37 -16.78
CA SER A 108 11.29 17.90 -17.26
C SER A 108 11.05 18.65 -18.57
N ARG A 109 11.44 19.93 -18.56
CA ARG A 109 11.43 20.95 -19.63
C ARG A 109 10.17 21.79 -19.76
N THR A 110 10.19 22.94 -19.08
CA THR A 110 10.04 24.23 -19.77
C THR A 110 11.03 25.20 -19.14
#